data_AF-A0A9E2YIX2-F1
#
_entry.id   AF-A0A9E2YIX2-F1
#
_cell.length_a   1.000
_cell.length_b   1.000
_cell.length_c   1.000
_cell.angle_alpha   90.00
_cell.angle_beta   90.00
_cell.angle_gamma   90.00
#
_symmetry.space_group_name_H-M   'P 1'
#
loop_
_entity.id
_entity.type
_entity.pdbx_description
1 polymer ?
#
loop_
_entity_poly.entity_id
_entity_poly.type
_entity_poly.pdbx_seq_one_letter_code
_entity_poly.pdbx_strand_id
1 'polypeptide(L)'
;MNVLSEMTVLQNGHSMKVERGGLDHLLRARTPTVYFSTLIGDSVLTLPTLRALSEMFTVPLTLLCPKIAFDLCFREVSSRLVDITGSPPVGPSLGPSSNRILDYDALASEIGPIDLFINAVPWDVPSNAFARPLRQRLAPTTSIGFPNGDTYDVVIPRDVPHSADLTFKLARLFDPSARIETYAQPVRLSPSVLEDVRAMRAALPSGAKVLAMHADTSWAKKRWPVTRLVDLLDRFLSRHRDFVAWVVGMGHEELNVGRERDRVFPFLGVPLDLAMGMVADADLFVGVDSSMLHAADLARVPGVGLFGPTRSQTWGFRFAPHRHVDMSTMAEITVDEVLAALEDLVSSQRREALPTTELHDPPGTDLLSAVGRFHDTALTWHHEEPATEPKGDSVAAKVLQLHAMNFHLWHQEDAVRRLGVSDHEVADRKRRIDDLNARRNSVIEDIDATLLARLNPDGGAPLSTETPGTIVDRLSVLALRILHTHRAARPAGHLTVLEEQYDDLSRGLEQFLTRMRNGEIRFKLYRQFKSAKPRSYCALFFDSQ
;
A
#
# COMPACT_ATOMS: atom_id res chain seq x y z
N MET A 1 -25.48 5.95 3.86
CA MET A 1 -25.64 6.68 2.58
C MET A 1 -24.61 6.09 1.64
N ASN A 2 -25.04 5.29 0.67
CA ASN A 2 -24.18 4.67 -0.34
C ASN A 2 -23.51 5.77 -1.16
N VAL A 3 -22.20 5.94 -1.03
CA VAL A 3 -21.40 6.65 -2.04
C VAL A 3 -20.54 5.58 -2.70
N LEU A 4 -21.18 4.73 -3.49
CA LEU A 4 -20.49 4.14 -4.65
C LEU A 4 -20.09 5.37 -5.47
N SER A 5 -18.80 5.72 -5.46
CA SER A 5 -18.31 6.90 -6.14
C SER A 5 -18.48 6.70 -7.65
N GLU A 6 -19.63 7.12 -8.18
CA GLU A 6 -19.89 7.18 -9.60
C GLU A 6 -18.81 8.06 -10.24
N MET A 7 -17.90 7.46 -11.01
CA MET A 7 -16.96 8.25 -11.80
C MET A 7 -17.68 8.69 -13.06
N THR A 8 -17.79 9.99 -13.27
CA THR A 8 -18.28 10.53 -14.55
C THR A 8 -17.10 10.68 -15.50
N VAL A 9 -17.18 10.09 -16.69
CA VAL A 9 -16.17 10.21 -17.76
C VAL A 9 -16.80 10.82 -19.00
N LEU A 10 -15.99 11.33 -19.92
CA LEU A 10 -16.49 11.66 -21.26
C LEU A 10 -16.22 10.47 -22.18
N GLN A 11 -17.26 9.83 -22.70
CA GLN A 11 -17.16 8.79 -23.71
C GLN A 11 -17.66 9.30 -25.06
N ASN A 12 -16.81 9.30 -26.09
CA ASN A 12 -17.15 9.80 -27.43
C ASN A 12 -17.83 11.19 -27.41
N GLY A 13 -17.32 12.09 -26.56
CA GLY A 13 -17.84 13.45 -26.38
C GLY A 13 -19.09 13.59 -25.50
N HIS A 14 -19.63 12.48 -24.96
CA HIS A 14 -20.82 12.49 -24.11
C HIS A 14 -20.45 12.17 -22.66
N SER A 15 -21.07 12.86 -21.71
CA SER A 15 -20.90 12.55 -20.28
C SER A 15 -21.56 11.21 -19.95
N MET A 16 -20.80 10.30 -19.37
CA MET A 16 -21.25 8.98 -18.95
C MET A 16 -20.87 8.74 -17.50
N LYS A 17 -21.82 8.29 -16.68
CA LYS A 17 -21.54 7.72 -15.36
C LYS A 17 -21.06 6.29 -15.55
N VAL A 18 -19.87 5.98 -15.03
CA VAL A 18 -19.32 4.64 -15.06
C VAL A 18 -19.90 3.87 -13.88
N GLU A 19 -20.89 3.03 -14.18
CA GLU A 19 -21.39 2.04 -13.24
C GLU A 19 -20.44 0.84 -13.17
N ARG A 20 -20.43 0.14 -12.03
CA ARG A 20 -19.64 -1.08 -11.85
C ARG A 20 -20.01 -2.08 -12.95
N GLY A 21 -19.01 -2.60 -13.67
CA GLY A 21 -19.24 -3.55 -14.77
C GLY A 21 -19.39 -2.92 -16.15
N GLY A 22 -19.63 -1.60 -16.26
CA GLY A 22 -19.96 -0.94 -17.53
C GLY A 22 -18.86 -1.01 -18.59
N LEU A 23 -17.60 -1.13 -18.17
CA LEU A 23 -16.43 -1.20 -19.03
C LEU A 23 -15.67 -2.54 -18.93
N ASP A 24 -16.24 -3.56 -18.27
CA ASP A 24 -15.58 -4.87 -18.06
C ASP A 24 -15.25 -5.59 -19.36
N HIS A 25 -15.99 -5.30 -20.43
CA HIS A 25 -15.67 -5.84 -21.75
C HIS A 25 -14.27 -5.45 -22.22
N LEU A 26 -13.75 -4.28 -21.80
CA LEU A 26 -12.39 -3.83 -22.11
C LEU A 26 -11.32 -4.59 -21.30
N LEU A 27 -11.63 -5.15 -20.13
CA LEU A 27 -10.71 -6.02 -19.37
C LEU A 27 -10.40 -7.34 -20.11
N ARG A 28 -11.22 -7.67 -21.12
CA ARG A 28 -11.04 -8.82 -22.04
C ARG A 28 -10.34 -8.43 -23.34
N ALA A 29 -9.79 -7.21 -23.43
CA ALA A 29 -8.91 -6.80 -24.52
C ALA A 29 -7.79 -7.84 -24.70
N ARG A 30 -7.50 -8.19 -25.95
CA ARG A 30 -6.51 -9.21 -26.32
C ARG A 30 -5.10 -8.65 -26.31
N THR A 31 -4.95 -7.36 -26.60
CA THR A 31 -3.67 -6.66 -26.68
C THR A 31 -3.76 -5.29 -25.98
N PRO A 32 -4.06 -5.26 -24.67
CA PRO A 32 -4.11 -4.02 -23.90
C PRO A 32 -2.71 -3.43 -23.77
N THR A 33 -2.58 -2.16 -24.18
CA THR A 33 -1.31 -1.44 -24.19
C THR A 33 -1.42 -0.18 -23.33
N VAL A 34 -0.51 -0.05 -22.36
CA VAL A 34 -0.42 1.13 -21.50
C VAL A 34 0.78 1.96 -21.92
N TYR A 35 0.53 3.22 -22.26
CA TYR A 35 1.55 4.21 -22.55
C TYR A 35 1.88 5.03 -21.31
N PHE A 36 3.18 5.15 -21.03
CA PHE A 36 3.72 6.02 -20.01
C PHE A 36 5.08 6.58 -20.46
N SER A 37 5.26 7.89 -20.45
CA SER A 37 6.58 8.49 -20.78
C SER A 37 6.76 9.82 -20.08
N THR A 38 7.24 9.79 -18.83
CA THR A 38 7.58 11.00 -18.07
C THR A 38 8.78 10.73 -17.16
N LEU A 39 8.91 11.48 -16.05
CA LEU A 39 10.07 11.42 -15.15
C LEU A 39 9.95 10.26 -14.16
N ILE A 40 11.09 9.88 -13.56
CA ILE A 40 11.18 8.76 -12.60
C ILE A 40 10.20 8.92 -11.43
N GLY A 41 10.02 10.14 -10.90
CA GLY A 41 9.08 10.38 -9.81
C GLY A 41 7.64 10.04 -10.17
N ASP A 42 7.23 10.37 -11.40
CA ASP A 42 5.90 10.01 -11.92
C ASP A 42 5.76 8.49 -12.10
N SER A 43 6.85 7.79 -12.46
CA SER A 43 6.84 6.33 -12.58
C SER A 43 6.51 5.68 -11.24
N VAL A 44 7.12 6.17 -10.15
CA VAL A 44 6.86 5.71 -8.79
C VAL A 44 5.41 6.00 -8.38
N LEU A 45 4.90 7.20 -8.68
CA LEU A 45 3.50 7.58 -8.38
C LEU A 45 2.47 6.79 -9.21
N THR A 46 2.84 6.35 -10.42
CA THR A 46 1.99 5.60 -11.34
C THR A 46 2.00 4.11 -11.05
N LEU A 47 3.03 3.60 -10.37
CA LEU A 47 3.21 2.18 -10.07
C LEU A 47 1.98 1.52 -9.40
N PRO A 48 1.34 2.10 -8.36
CA PRO A 48 0.13 1.53 -7.78
C PRO A 48 -1.01 1.34 -8.79
N THR A 49 -1.13 2.26 -9.74
CA THR A 49 -2.13 2.17 -10.82
C THR A 49 -1.85 0.99 -11.72
N LEU A 50 -0.59 0.82 -12.15
CA LEU A 50 -0.23 -0.26 -13.06
C LEU A 50 -0.33 -1.64 -12.41
N ARG A 51 0.01 -1.75 -11.11
CA ARG A 51 -0.23 -2.97 -10.32
C ARG A 51 -1.72 -3.34 -10.33
N ALA A 52 -2.59 -2.39 -10.00
CA ALA A 52 -4.04 -2.62 -10.04
C ALA A 52 -4.54 -3.04 -11.43
N LEU A 53 -4.13 -2.34 -12.49
CA LEU A 53 -4.51 -2.70 -13.86
C LEU A 53 -4.02 -4.10 -14.23
N SER A 54 -2.79 -4.49 -13.85
CA SER A 54 -2.27 -5.83 -14.17
C SER A 54 -3.03 -6.97 -13.52
N GLU A 55 -3.61 -6.75 -12.33
CA GLU A 55 -4.48 -7.74 -11.67
C GLU A 55 -5.88 -7.80 -12.29
N MET A 56 -6.36 -6.68 -12.85
CA MET A 56 -7.71 -6.59 -13.43
C MET A 56 -7.79 -7.16 -14.85
N PHE A 57 -6.75 -6.99 -15.66
CA PHE A 57 -6.75 -7.45 -17.05
C PHE A 57 -6.53 -8.95 -17.15
N THR A 58 -7.29 -9.60 -18.04
CA THR A 58 -7.25 -11.06 -18.23
C THR A 58 -5.99 -11.56 -18.96
N VAL A 59 -5.26 -10.66 -19.61
CA VAL A 59 -4.00 -10.93 -20.32
C VAL A 59 -2.93 -9.92 -19.89
N PRO A 60 -1.63 -10.27 -20.01
CA PRO A 60 -0.56 -9.35 -19.64
C PRO A 60 -0.61 -8.04 -20.44
N LEU A 61 -0.46 -6.92 -19.72
CA LEU A 61 -0.36 -5.59 -20.31
C LEU A 61 0.92 -5.46 -21.16
N THR A 62 0.83 -4.82 -22.32
CA THR A 62 2.02 -4.33 -23.03
C THR A 62 2.35 -2.94 -22.53
N LEU A 63 3.57 -2.73 -22.03
CA LEU A 63 4.01 -1.44 -21.48
C LEU A 63 4.87 -0.70 -22.50
N LEU A 64 4.33 0.40 -23.00
CA LEU A 64 5.03 1.32 -23.90
C LEU A 64 5.62 2.46 -23.06
N CYS A 65 6.87 2.31 -22.64
CA CYS A 65 7.51 3.26 -21.72
C CYS A 65 9.04 3.30 -21.85
N PRO A 66 9.72 4.36 -21.34
CA PRO A 66 11.17 4.38 -21.25
C PRO A 66 11.70 3.19 -20.43
N LYS A 67 12.77 2.57 -20.91
CA LYS A 67 13.39 1.41 -20.27
C LYS A 67 13.72 1.62 -18.80
N ILE A 68 14.14 2.83 -18.42
CA ILE A 68 14.43 3.15 -17.02
C ILE A 68 13.19 3.06 -16.11
N ALA A 69 12.01 3.49 -16.59
CA ALA A 69 10.77 3.39 -15.84
C ALA A 69 10.32 1.93 -15.72
N PHE A 70 10.50 1.15 -16.80
CA PHE A 70 10.22 -0.28 -16.79
C PHE A 70 11.13 -1.03 -15.83
N ASP A 71 12.44 -0.90 -15.98
CA ASP A 71 13.42 -1.65 -15.21
C ASP A 71 13.30 -1.35 -13.70
N LEU A 72 13.03 -0.09 -13.34
CA LEU A 72 12.92 0.34 -11.95
C LEU A 72 11.55 0.02 -11.34
N CYS A 73 10.45 0.32 -12.04
CA CYS A 73 9.10 0.27 -11.46
C CYS A 73 8.21 -0.80 -12.09
N PHE A 74 8.17 -0.90 -13.41
CA PHE A 74 7.06 -1.62 -14.08
C PHE A 74 7.37 -3.06 -14.50
N ARG A 75 8.62 -3.51 -14.37
CA ARG A 75 9.03 -4.89 -14.69
C ARG A 75 8.26 -5.93 -13.87
N GLU A 76 7.89 -5.59 -12.63
CA GLU A 76 7.08 -6.48 -11.79
C GLU A 76 5.62 -6.58 -12.24
N VAL A 77 5.13 -5.59 -13.00
CA VAL A 77 3.75 -5.49 -13.47
C VAL A 77 3.56 -6.34 -14.73
N SER A 78 4.52 -6.28 -15.65
CA SER A 78 4.49 -7.04 -16.90
C SER A 78 5.89 -7.33 -17.43
N SER A 79 6.03 -8.46 -18.11
CA SER A 79 7.25 -8.81 -18.86
C SER A 79 7.30 -8.22 -20.28
N ARG A 80 6.20 -7.62 -20.76
CA ARG A 80 6.08 -7.10 -22.13
C ARG A 80 6.41 -5.60 -22.18
N LEU A 81 7.66 -5.29 -22.50
CA LEU A 81 8.13 -3.92 -22.75
C LEU A 81 8.19 -3.62 -24.25
N VAL A 82 7.70 -2.46 -24.65
CA VAL A 82 8.11 -1.77 -25.88
C VAL A 82 8.89 -0.54 -25.46
N ASP A 83 10.20 -0.54 -25.74
CA ASP A 83 11.13 0.48 -25.26
C ASP A 83 11.09 1.74 -26.13
N ILE A 84 10.63 2.84 -25.55
CA ILE A 84 10.61 4.15 -26.20
C ILE A 84 11.70 5.10 -25.70
N THR A 85 12.75 4.57 -25.06
CA THR A 85 13.91 5.38 -24.62
C THR A 85 14.46 6.21 -25.78
N GLY A 86 14.67 7.51 -25.53
CA GLY A 86 15.14 8.46 -26.54
C GLY A 86 14.03 9.07 -27.41
N SER A 87 12.81 8.54 -27.36
CA SER A 87 11.60 9.28 -27.79
C SER A 87 11.33 10.39 -26.75
N PRO A 88 10.60 11.48 -27.06
CA PRO A 88 10.43 12.60 -26.11
C PRO A 88 9.97 12.10 -24.72
N PRO A 89 10.74 12.37 -23.65
CA PRO A 89 10.52 13.54 -22.80
C PRO A 89 11.84 14.27 -22.42
N VAL A 90 11.81 15.60 -22.33
CA VAL A 90 13.03 16.38 -22.01
C VAL A 90 13.48 16.09 -20.57
N GLY A 91 14.69 15.53 -20.43
CA GLY A 91 15.47 15.30 -19.20
C GLY A 91 16.94 15.07 -19.58
N PRO A 92 17.93 15.17 -18.66
CA PRO A 92 19.34 15.09 -19.02
C PRO A 92 19.65 13.74 -19.68
N SER A 93 20.29 13.78 -20.84
CA SER A 93 20.64 12.59 -21.61
C SER A 93 21.62 11.72 -20.82
N LEU A 94 21.17 10.56 -20.34
CA LEU A 94 22.05 9.47 -19.93
C LEU A 94 22.49 8.75 -21.22
N GLY A 95 23.45 9.36 -21.93
CA GLY A 95 23.98 8.84 -23.19
C GLY A 95 24.03 9.90 -24.31
N PRO A 96 24.72 9.62 -25.43
CA PRO A 96 24.82 10.56 -26.54
C PRO A 96 23.43 10.89 -27.10
N SER A 97 23.25 12.16 -27.49
CA SER A 97 22.03 12.67 -28.14
C SER A 97 21.62 11.75 -29.30
N SER A 98 20.48 11.07 -29.16
CA SER A 98 20.02 10.16 -30.21
C SER A 98 19.49 11.01 -31.37
N ASN A 99 20.24 11.10 -32.47
CA ASN A 99 19.76 11.56 -33.77
C ASN A 99 18.72 10.61 -34.40
N ARG A 100 17.95 9.88 -33.58
CA ARG A 100 17.00 8.88 -34.02
C ARG A 100 15.80 9.61 -34.61
N ILE A 101 15.68 9.60 -35.93
CA ILE A 101 14.43 9.95 -36.61
C ILE A 101 13.41 8.92 -36.14
N LEU A 102 12.35 9.40 -35.50
CA LEU A 102 11.28 8.57 -34.97
C LEU A 102 10.47 7.99 -36.14
N ASP A 103 10.73 6.71 -36.42
CA ASP A 103 9.99 5.94 -37.40
C ASP A 103 8.76 5.31 -36.72
N TYR A 104 7.62 6.00 -36.84
CA TYR A 104 6.34 5.54 -36.30
C TYR A 104 5.83 4.26 -36.99
N ASP A 105 6.23 4.00 -38.24
CA ASP A 105 5.84 2.79 -38.96
C ASP A 105 6.59 1.58 -38.41
N ALA A 106 7.90 1.72 -38.20
CA ALA A 106 8.71 0.68 -37.56
C ALA A 106 8.23 0.39 -36.13
N LEU A 107 7.95 1.44 -35.34
CA LEU A 107 7.46 1.28 -33.97
C LEU A 107 6.06 0.66 -33.91
N ALA A 108 5.14 1.07 -34.80
CA ALA A 108 3.82 0.45 -34.88
C ALA A 108 3.92 -1.03 -35.32
N SER A 109 4.86 -1.37 -36.21
CA SER A 109 5.13 -2.75 -36.61
C SER A 109 5.71 -3.59 -35.46
N GLU A 110 6.54 -3.01 -34.60
CA GLU A 110 7.10 -3.67 -33.41
C GLU A 110 6.01 -3.95 -32.36
N ILE A 111 5.17 -2.94 -32.09
CA ILE A 111 4.04 -3.06 -31.14
C ILE A 111 3.02 -4.09 -31.64
N GLY A 112 2.77 -4.12 -32.95
CA GLY A 112 1.75 -4.96 -33.55
C GLY A 112 0.32 -4.45 -33.28
N PRO A 113 -0.71 -5.26 -33.57
CA PRO A 113 -2.09 -4.86 -33.42
C PRO A 113 -2.49 -4.72 -31.95
N ILE A 114 -3.08 -3.58 -31.60
CA ILE A 114 -3.62 -3.30 -30.27
C ILE A 114 -5.14 -3.09 -30.36
N ASP A 115 -5.90 -3.60 -29.40
CA ASP A 115 -7.35 -3.34 -29.31
C ASP A 115 -7.72 -2.35 -28.19
N LEU A 116 -6.84 -2.13 -27.23
CA LEU A 116 -7.00 -1.12 -26.19
C LEU A 116 -5.71 -0.33 -25.97
N PHE A 117 -5.80 1.00 -26.01
CA PHE A 117 -4.72 1.92 -25.67
C PHE A 117 -5.06 2.74 -24.43
N ILE A 118 -4.21 2.71 -23.41
CA ILE A 118 -4.40 3.47 -22.17
C ILE A 118 -3.24 4.46 -22.01
N ASN A 119 -3.50 5.76 -22.04
CA ASN A 119 -2.50 6.77 -21.68
C ASN A 119 -2.52 7.01 -20.17
N ALA A 120 -1.45 6.61 -19.48
CA ALA A 120 -1.26 6.81 -18.04
C ALA A 120 -0.64 8.17 -17.67
N VAL A 121 -0.50 9.10 -18.61
CA VAL A 121 0.06 10.43 -18.40
C VAL A 121 -1.05 11.48 -18.33
N PRO A 122 -1.40 11.98 -17.12
CA PRO A 122 -2.56 12.85 -16.94
C PRO A 122 -2.31 14.33 -17.30
N TRP A 123 -1.05 14.73 -17.43
CA TRP A 123 -0.63 16.11 -17.64
C TRP A 123 -0.35 16.39 -19.11
N ASP A 124 -0.53 17.63 -19.53
CA ASP A 124 -0.06 18.08 -20.85
C ASP A 124 1.46 18.26 -20.79
N VAL A 125 2.18 17.29 -21.33
CA VAL A 125 3.64 17.23 -21.36
C VAL A 125 4.13 16.89 -22.77
N PRO A 126 5.37 17.26 -23.14
CA PRO A 126 5.89 17.04 -24.48
C PRO A 126 5.79 15.60 -24.99
N SER A 127 5.80 14.61 -24.09
CA SER A 127 5.66 13.20 -24.47
C SER A 127 4.27 12.83 -24.98
N ASN A 128 3.19 13.56 -24.64
CA ASN A 128 1.88 13.30 -25.25
C ASN A 128 1.86 13.64 -26.75
N ALA A 129 2.68 14.60 -27.18
CA ALA A 129 2.84 14.89 -28.60
C ALA A 129 3.44 13.70 -29.37
N PHE A 130 4.22 12.84 -28.70
CA PHE A 130 4.69 11.57 -29.26
C PHE A 130 3.59 10.49 -29.28
N ALA A 131 2.79 10.40 -28.21
CA ALA A 131 1.75 9.38 -28.09
C ALA A 131 0.66 9.47 -29.17
N ARG A 132 0.29 10.70 -29.57
CA ARG A 132 -0.82 10.94 -30.49
C ARG A 132 -0.61 10.35 -31.91
N PRO A 133 0.47 10.68 -32.66
CA PRO A 133 0.71 10.08 -33.96
C PRO A 133 0.86 8.56 -33.91
N LEU A 134 1.49 8.03 -32.84
CA LEU A 134 1.64 6.59 -32.65
C LEU A 134 0.29 5.90 -32.47
N ARG A 135 -0.58 6.44 -31.60
CA ARG A 135 -1.94 5.91 -31.39
C ARG A 135 -2.77 5.97 -32.67
N GLN A 136 -2.67 7.06 -33.44
CA GLN A 136 -3.35 7.17 -34.74
C GLN A 136 -2.87 6.08 -35.72
N ARG A 137 -1.58 5.76 -35.69
CA ARG A 137 -1.01 4.71 -36.55
C ARG A 137 -1.40 3.30 -36.12
N LEU A 138 -1.46 3.06 -34.81
CA LEU A 138 -1.88 1.81 -34.20
C LEU A 138 -3.39 1.55 -34.32
N ALA A 139 -4.20 2.62 -34.41
CA ALA A 139 -5.64 2.59 -34.58
C ALA A 139 -6.37 1.59 -33.64
N PRO A 140 -6.20 1.72 -32.31
CA PRO A 140 -6.86 0.83 -31.35
C PRO A 140 -8.39 0.94 -31.44
N THR A 141 -9.09 -0.15 -31.13
CA THR A 141 -10.56 -0.14 -31.05
C THR A 141 -11.08 0.83 -29.99
N THR A 142 -10.35 0.97 -28.89
CA THR A 142 -10.69 1.91 -27.81
C THR A 142 -9.43 2.53 -27.23
N SER A 143 -9.52 3.82 -26.93
CA SER A 143 -8.47 4.59 -26.30
C SER A 143 -8.99 5.28 -25.03
N ILE A 144 -8.20 5.19 -23.96
CA ILE A 144 -8.50 5.76 -22.65
C ILE A 144 -7.38 6.73 -22.29
N GLY A 145 -7.71 7.89 -21.75
CA GLY A 145 -6.71 8.84 -21.30
C GLY A 145 -7.31 10.00 -20.52
N PHE A 146 -6.53 11.06 -20.40
CA PHE A 146 -6.87 12.27 -19.65
C PHE A 146 -6.97 13.47 -20.61
N PRO A 147 -7.63 14.58 -20.22
CA PRO A 147 -7.64 15.82 -21.00
C PRO A 147 -6.26 16.49 -20.96
N ASN A 148 -5.37 16.07 -21.86
CA ASN A 148 -3.94 16.40 -21.85
C ASN A 148 -3.43 16.92 -23.22
N GLY A 149 -4.33 17.52 -24.02
CA GLY A 149 -4.03 18.03 -25.36
C GLY A 149 -4.31 17.03 -26.50
N ASP A 150 -4.75 15.81 -26.18
CA ASP A 150 -5.17 14.78 -27.14
C ASP A 150 -6.65 14.36 -26.94
N THR A 151 -7.20 13.64 -27.90
CA THR A 151 -8.58 13.11 -27.88
C THR A 151 -8.58 11.60 -27.67
N TYR A 152 -9.35 11.13 -26.68
CA TYR A 152 -9.55 9.71 -26.36
C TYR A 152 -11.03 9.34 -26.45
N ASP A 153 -11.32 8.06 -26.68
CA ASP A 153 -12.69 7.54 -26.70
C ASP A 153 -13.31 7.57 -25.30
N VAL A 154 -12.49 7.33 -24.27
CA VAL A 154 -12.85 7.49 -22.85
C VAL A 154 -11.88 8.48 -22.19
N VAL A 155 -12.40 9.58 -21.69
CA VAL A 155 -11.62 10.65 -21.05
C VAL A 155 -11.93 10.69 -19.55
N ILE A 156 -10.90 10.48 -18.74
CA ILE A 156 -10.96 10.52 -17.29
C ILE A 156 -10.77 11.98 -16.83
N PRO A 157 -11.67 12.53 -15.97
CA PRO A 157 -11.53 13.90 -15.53
C PRO A 157 -10.36 14.09 -14.56
N ARG A 158 -9.77 15.28 -14.60
CA ARG A 158 -8.71 15.74 -13.68
C ARG A 158 -9.30 16.57 -12.54
N ASP A 159 -10.09 15.90 -11.71
CA ASP A 159 -10.90 16.49 -10.63
C ASP A 159 -10.37 16.14 -9.22
N VAL A 160 -9.26 15.40 -9.14
CA VAL A 160 -8.55 15.12 -7.88
C VAL A 160 -7.17 15.75 -7.93
N PRO A 161 -6.69 16.31 -6.81
CA PRO A 161 -5.50 17.17 -6.83
C PRO A 161 -4.19 16.37 -6.82
N HIS A 162 -4.16 15.20 -6.17
CA HIS A 162 -2.94 14.43 -5.98
C HIS A 162 -2.64 13.54 -7.19
N SER A 163 -1.40 13.57 -7.66
CA SER A 163 -0.99 12.90 -8.90
C SER A 163 -1.21 11.38 -8.86
N ALA A 164 -0.86 10.73 -7.74
CA ALA A 164 -1.11 9.28 -7.58
C ALA A 164 -2.61 8.92 -7.63
N ASP A 165 -3.47 9.70 -6.97
CA ASP A 165 -4.93 9.47 -7.01
C ASP A 165 -5.50 9.71 -8.40
N LEU A 166 -4.99 10.74 -9.08
CA LEU A 166 -5.42 11.10 -10.43
C LEU A 166 -5.14 9.97 -11.41
N THR A 167 -3.91 9.44 -11.41
CA THR A 167 -3.56 8.31 -12.28
C THR A 167 -4.33 7.05 -11.87
N PHE A 168 -4.55 6.83 -10.57
CA PHE A 168 -5.29 5.66 -10.06
C PHE A 168 -6.78 5.64 -10.45
N LYS A 169 -7.32 6.77 -10.92
CA LYS A 169 -8.65 6.78 -11.56
C LYS A 169 -8.75 5.83 -12.75
N LEU A 170 -7.63 5.49 -13.41
CA LEU A 170 -7.60 4.45 -14.44
C LEU A 170 -8.00 3.07 -13.90
N ALA A 171 -7.56 2.70 -12.70
CA ALA A 171 -7.99 1.47 -12.05
C ALA A 171 -9.46 1.58 -11.62
N ARG A 172 -9.86 2.73 -11.06
CA ARG A 172 -11.25 2.98 -10.66
C ARG A 172 -12.25 3.05 -11.82
N LEU A 173 -11.75 3.21 -13.05
CA LEU A 173 -12.56 3.07 -14.25
C LEU A 173 -13.16 1.67 -14.39
N PHE A 174 -12.41 0.65 -13.98
CA PHE A 174 -12.82 -0.76 -14.08
C PHE A 174 -13.39 -1.27 -12.76
N ASP A 175 -12.83 -0.82 -11.64
CA ASP A 175 -13.34 -1.14 -10.30
C ASP A 175 -13.45 0.12 -9.43
N PRO A 176 -14.64 0.75 -9.36
CA PRO A 176 -14.86 1.93 -8.53
C PRO A 176 -14.55 1.73 -7.04
N SER A 177 -14.52 0.47 -6.55
CA SER A 177 -14.19 0.15 -5.16
C SER A 177 -12.68 0.01 -4.90
N ALA A 178 -11.86 0.00 -5.96
CA ALA A 178 -10.42 -0.14 -5.84
C ALA A 178 -9.80 0.95 -4.94
N ARG A 179 -8.95 0.49 -4.03
CA ARG A 179 -8.21 1.33 -3.08
C ARG A 179 -6.75 1.37 -3.46
N ILE A 180 -6.22 2.57 -3.68
CA ILE A 180 -4.81 2.75 -4.06
C ILE A 180 -3.86 2.27 -2.96
N GLU A 181 -4.30 2.30 -1.70
CA GLU A 181 -3.51 1.83 -0.56
C GLU A 181 -3.13 0.35 -0.66
N THR A 182 -3.99 -0.48 -1.28
CA THR A 182 -3.73 -1.91 -1.53
C THR A 182 -2.51 -2.10 -2.44
N TYR A 183 -2.28 -1.16 -3.36
CA TYR A 183 -1.26 -1.23 -4.39
C TYR A 183 -0.02 -0.37 -4.10
N ALA A 184 -0.07 0.45 -3.05
CA ALA A 184 0.96 1.40 -2.66
C ALA A 184 1.99 0.76 -1.71
N GLN A 185 2.67 -0.27 -2.22
CA GLN A 185 3.81 -0.95 -1.60
C GLN A 185 5.14 -0.38 -2.13
N PRO A 186 6.27 -0.55 -1.42
CA PRO A 186 7.59 -0.11 -1.90
C PRO A 186 7.92 -0.60 -3.31
N VAL A 187 8.80 0.11 -4.00
CA VAL A 187 9.35 -0.34 -5.29
C VAL A 187 10.06 -1.67 -5.08
N ARG A 188 9.80 -2.65 -5.94
CA ARG A 188 10.38 -3.99 -5.81
C ARG A 188 11.83 -3.99 -6.28
N LEU A 189 12.73 -4.27 -5.35
CA LEU A 189 14.17 -4.32 -5.59
C LEU A 189 14.65 -5.75 -5.83
N SER A 190 15.78 -5.90 -6.52
CA SER A 190 16.40 -7.21 -6.71
C SER A 190 16.98 -7.73 -5.39
N PRO A 191 17.13 -9.06 -5.23
CA PRO A 191 17.77 -9.63 -4.04
C PRO A 191 19.17 -9.08 -3.78
N SER A 192 19.98 -8.86 -4.82
CA SER A 192 21.33 -8.31 -4.67
C SER A 192 21.31 -6.89 -4.13
N VAL A 193 20.40 -6.04 -4.60
CA VAL A 193 20.25 -4.67 -4.08
C VAL A 193 19.81 -4.70 -2.61
N LEU A 194 18.90 -5.60 -2.24
CA LEU A 194 18.47 -5.74 -0.85
C LEU A 194 19.62 -6.23 0.06
N GLU A 195 20.50 -7.09 -0.42
CA GLU A 195 21.71 -7.50 0.30
C GLU A 195 22.68 -6.33 0.49
N ASP A 196 22.89 -5.52 -0.55
CA ASP A 196 23.72 -4.32 -0.47
C ASP A 196 23.16 -3.33 0.57
N VAL A 197 21.85 -3.04 0.55
CA VAL A 197 21.19 -2.17 1.54
C VAL A 197 21.38 -2.72 2.96
N ARG A 198 21.17 -4.02 3.18
CA ARG A 198 21.38 -4.65 4.49
C ARG A 198 22.83 -4.55 4.95
N ALA A 199 23.80 -4.73 4.05
CA ALA A 199 25.21 -4.60 4.36
C ALA A 199 25.56 -3.16 4.76
N MET A 200 25.01 -2.17 4.05
CA MET A 200 25.16 -0.75 4.39
C MET A 200 24.55 -0.41 5.76
N ARG A 201 23.35 -0.93 6.05
CA ARG A 201 22.71 -0.77 7.37
C ARG A 201 23.53 -1.44 8.48
N ALA A 202 24.05 -2.64 8.25
CA ALA A 202 24.85 -3.40 9.21
C ALA A 202 26.22 -2.77 9.50
N ALA A 203 26.74 -1.92 8.61
CA ALA A 203 27.98 -1.18 8.81
C ALA A 203 27.84 -0.02 9.82
N LEU A 204 26.61 0.38 10.16
CA LEU A 204 26.35 1.43 11.13
C LEU A 204 26.52 0.93 12.57
N PRO A 205 26.81 1.83 13.53
CA PRO A 205 26.80 1.47 14.95
C PRO A 205 25.48 0.83 15.37
N SER A 206 25.54 -0.15 16.27
CA SER A 206 24.34 -0.84 16.78
C SER A 206 23.35 0.16 17.39
N GLY A 207 22.08 0.05 17.00
CA GLY A 207 21.00 0.94 17.43
C GLY A 207 20.96 2.30 16.73
N ALA A 208 21.84 2.55 15.75
CA ALA A 208 21.80 3.78 14.96
C ALA A 208 20.54 3.81 14.08
N LYS A 209 19.90 4.98 14.06
CA LYS A 209 18.80 5.33 13.16
C LYS A 209 19.32 6.12 11.98
N VAL A 210 18.64 6.02 10.85
CA VAL A 210 19.02 6.65 9.59
C VAL A 210 18.02 7.74 9.25
N LEU A 211 18.53 8.98 9.11
CA LEU A 211 17.86 10.05 8.39
C LEU A 211 18.32 10.02 6.93
N ALA A 212 17.46 9.57 6.02
CA ALA A 212 17.71 9.71 4.59
C ALA A 212 17.41 11.15 4.15
N MET A 213 18.34 11.75 3.42
CA MET A 213 18.22 13.10 2.88
C MET A 213 18.40 13.10 1.36
N HIS A 214 17.47 13.73 0.64
CA HIS A 214 17.59 13.95 -0.81
C HIS A 214 17.22 15.38 -1.17
N ALA A 215 18.17 16.16 -1.69
CA ALA A 215 18.00 17.60 -1.85
C ALA A 215 18.36 18.16 -3.24
N ASP A 216 18.85 17.31 -4.14
CA ASP A 216 19.20 17.70 -5.50
C ASP A 216 18.16 17.20 -6.52
N THR A 217 18.06 17.93 -7.63
CA THR A 217 17.16 17.63 -8.74
C THR A 217 17.66 18.33 -9.98
N SER A 218 17.36 17.82 -11.17
CA SER A 218 17.74 18.47 -12.43
C SER A 218 17.16 19.89 -12.57
N TRP A 219 16.11 20.22 -11.83
CA TRP A 219 15.53 21.56 -11.80
C TRP A 219 16.10 22.40 -10.64
N ALA A 220 17.08 23.27 -10.93
CA ALA A 220 17.76 24.08 -9.93
C ALA A 220 16.83 24.86 -8.97
N LYS A 221 15.67 25.34 -9.46
CA LYS A 221 14.69 26.08 -8.63
C LYS A 221 13.98 25.22 -7.58
N LYS A 222 14.01 23.90 -7.72
CA LYS A 222 13.47 22.93 -6.74
C LYS A 222 14.51 22.49 -5.70
N ARG A 223 15.77 22.94 -5.80
CA ARG A 223 16.81 22.61 -4.82
C ARG A 223 16.71 23.54 -3.62
N TRP A 224 16.85 22.98 -2.42
CA TRP A 224 16.94 23.77 -1.19
C TRP A 224 18.40 24.24 -0.99
N PRO A 225 18.66 25.46 -0.48
CA PRO A 225 20.02 25.97 -0.36
C PRO A 225 20.95 25.06 0.46
N VAL A 226 22.13 24.76 -0.08
CA VAL A 226 23.14 23.89 0.55
C VAL A 226 23.46 24.28 1.98
N THR A 227 23.65 25.57 2.23
CA THR A 227 23.97 26.09 3.56
C THR A 227 22.87 25.77 4.59
N ARG A 228 21.61 25.68 4.16
CA ARG A 228 20.49 25.29 5.02
C ARG A 228 20.42 23.79 5.23
N LEU A 229 20.79 22.99 4.22
CA LEU A 229 20.92 21.53 4.39
C LEU A 229 21.98 21.19 5.43
N VAL A 230 23.16 21.81 5.33
CA VAL A 230 24.26 21.62 6.30
C VAL A 230 23.83 22.07 7.70
N ASP A 231 23.21 23.24 7.85
CA ASP A 231 22.71 23.73 9.14
C ASP A 231 21.61 22.83 9.73
N LEU A 232 20.69 22.31 8.90
CA LEU A 232 19.67 21.35 9.33
C LEU A 232 20.30 20.07 9.86
N LEU A 233 21.24 19.47 9.11
CA LEU A 233 21.94 18.25 9.52
C LEU A 233 22.69 18.45 10.83
N ASP A 234 23.44 19.55 10.97
CA ASP A 234 24.16 19.88 12.19
C ASP A 234 23.21 20.01 13.39
N ARG A 235 22.11 20.75 13.25
CA ARG A 235 21.16 20.95 14.36
C ARG A 235 20.42 19.67 14.72
N PHE A 236 19.95 18.91 13.74
CA PHE A 236 19.21 17.68 13.97
C PHE A 236 20.10 16.60 14.60
N LEU A 237 21.26 16.32 14.01
CA LEU A 237 22.18 15.29 14.51
C LEU A 237 22.78 15.66 15.87
N SER A 238 23.01 16.95 16.15
CA SER A 238 23.45 17.38 17.50
C SER A 238 22.40 17.05 18.58
N ARG A 239 21.10 17.09 18.25
CA ARG A 239 19.99 16.78 19.17
C ARG A 239 19.68 15.29 19.25
N HIS A 240 19.82 14.57 18.15
CA HIS A 240 19.54 13.13 18.06
C HIS A 240 20.84 12.36 17.84
N ARG A 241 21.50 12.00 18.95
CA ARG A 241 22.79 11.29 18.93
C ARG A 241 22.70 9.85 18.42
N ASP A 242 21.49 9.28 18.45
CA ASP A 242 21.14 7.98 17.88
C ASP A 242 20.99 8.01 16.36
N PHE A 243 20.93 9.18 15.73
CA PHE A 243 20.82 9.29 14.28
C PHE A 243 22.18 9.48 13.59
N VAL A 244 22.25 8.90 12.39
CA VAL A 244 23.19 9.23 11.31
C VAL A 244 22.41 9.72 10.09
N ALA A 245 23.06 10.42 9.17
CA ALA A 245 22.44 10.88 7.93
C ALA A 245 23.00 10.14 6.71
N TRP A 246 22.11 9.63 5.87
CA TRP A 246 22.44 9.13 4.53
C TRP A 246 22.01 10.16 3.50
N VAL A 247 22.96 10.79 2.83
CA VAL A 247 22.69 11.75 1.76
C VAL A 247 22.69 10.99 0.44
N VAL A 248 21.52 10.82 -0.18
CA VAL A 248 21.37 10.20 -1.49
C VAL A 248 21.12 11.27 -2.55
N GLY A 249 21.54 11.01 -3.78
CA GLY A 249 21.34 11.96 -4.89
C GLY A 249 22.41 11.85 -5.97
N MET A 250 22.38 12.80 -6.92
CA MET A 250 23.37 12.97 -7.98
C MET A 250 24.26 14.21 -7.78
N GLY A 251 24.08 14.91 -6.66
CA GLY A 251 24.72 16.19 -6.36
C GLY A 251 26.25 16.14 -6.38
N HIS A 252 26.86 17.30 -6.56
CA HIS A 252 28.32 17.51 -6.47
C HIS A 252 28.71 18.32 -5.22
N GLU A 253 27.73 18.67 -4.38
CA GLU A 253 27.91 19.56 -3.24
C GLU A 253 28.21 18.74 -1.99
N GLU A 254 29.32 19.07 -1.32
CA GLU A 254 29.75 18.40 -0.10
C GLU A 254 28.84 18.81 1.07
N LEU A 255 27.91 17.95 1.48
CA LEU A 255 27.05 18.18 2.65
C LEU A 255 27.71 17.75 3.98
N ASN A 256 28.79 16.98 3.91
CA ASN A 256 29.58 16.50 5.06
C ASN A 256 30.67 17.51 5.49
N VAL A 257 30.36 18.80 5.46
CA VAL A 257 31.29 19.89 5.84
C VAL A 257 30.94 20.54 7.17
N GLY A 258 29.79 20.20 7.74
CA GLY A 258 29.29 20.71 9.02
C GLY A 258 30.03 20.16 10.24
N ARG A 259 29.59 20.57 11.43
CA ARG A 259 30.12 20.12 12.72
C ARG A 259 29.90 18.62 12.95
N GLU A 260 28.78 18.08 12.48
CA GLU A 260 28.39 16.68 12.69
C GLU A 260 28.80 15.77 11.50
N ARG A 261 29.75 16.22 10.68
CA ARG A 261 30.21 15.55 9.45
C ARG A 261 30.56 14.07 9.58
N ASP A 262 31.07 13.63 10.73
CA ASP A 262 31.49 12.24 10.95
C ASP A 262 30.28 11.28 11.01
N ARG A 263 29.06 11.82 11.09
CA ARG A 263 27.78 11.07 11.05
C ARG A 263 26.96 11.36 9.80
N VAL A 264 27.54 12.04 8.80
CA VAL A 264 26.91 12.34 7.51
C VAL A 264 27.62 11.53 6.43
N PHE A 265 26.91 10.55 5.87
CA PHE A 265 27.43 9.63 4.87
C PHE A 265 26.90 10.00 3.48
N PRO A 266 27.76 10.52 2.58
CA PRO A 266 27.36 10.85 1.21
C PRO A 266 27.35 9.61 0.32
N PHE A 267 26.17 9.20 -0.12
CA PHE A 267 25.92 8.15 -1.09
C PHE A 267 25.47 8.76 -2.43
N LEU A 268 26.33 9.61 -2.98
CA LEU A 268 26.07 10.34 -4.21
C LEU A 268 26.48 9.50 -5.43
N GLY A 269 25.63 9.47 -6.45
CA GLY A 269 25.90 8.76 -7.71
C GLY A 269 25.81 7.22 -7.62
N VAL A 270 25.27 6.68 -6.53
CA VAL A 270 24.97 5.24 -6.44
C VAL A 270 23.84 4.86 -7.42
N PRO A 271 23.73 3.58 -7.82
CA PRO A 271 22.61 3.12 -8.63
C PRO A 271 21.25 3.53 -8.06
N LEU A 272 20.32 3.91 -8.94
CA LEU A 272 19.04 4.51 -8.56
C LEU A 272 18.17 3.56 -7.71
N ASP A 273 18.15 2.28 -8.06
CA ASP A 273 17.47 1.21 -7.31
C ASP A 273 18.09 1.02 -5.93
N LEU A 274 19.42 1.06 -5.82
CA LEU A 274 20.12 1.05 -4.54
C LEU A 274 19.75 2.27 -3.69
N ALA A 275 19.78 3.48 -4.24
CA ALA A 275 19.38 4.69 -3.52
C ALA A 275 17.92 4.61 -3.02
N MET A 276 16.99 4.11 -3.84
CA MET A 276 15.60 3.89 -3.40
C MET A 276 15.50 2.86 -2.29
N GLY A 277 16.31 1.79 -2.33
CA GLY A 277 16.39 0.80 -1.26
C GLY A 277 16.94 1.36 0.05
N MET A 278 17.97 2.19 -0.03
CA MET A 278 18.51 2.91 1.13
C MET A 278 17.48 3.86 1.75
N VAL A 279 16.71 4.56 0.91
CA VAL A 279 15.61 5.41 1.37
C VAL A 279 14.52 4.58 2.03
N ALA A 280 14.15 3.43 1.45
CA ALA A 280 13.11 2.54 1.98
C ALA A 280 13.50 1.87 3.32
N ASP A 281 14.80 1.70 3.59
CA ASP A 281 15.34 1.16 4.85
C ASP A 281 15.59 2.24 5.93
N ALA A 282 15.37 3.52 5.61
CA ALA A 282 15.61 4.62 6.54
C ALA A 282 14.51 4.73 7.62
N ASP A 283 14.86 5.33 8.77
CA ASP A 283 13.93 5.56 9.88
C ASP A 283 13.16 6.88 9.74
N LEU A 284 13.72 7.82 9.00
CA LEU A 284 13.17 9.14 8.75
C LEU A 284 13.68 9.66 7.40
N PHE A 285 12.87 10.44 6.70
CA PHE A 285 13.24 11.07 5.44
C PHE A 285 13.09 12.59 5.49
N VAL A 286 13.98 13.32 4.83
CA VAL A 286 13.77 14.73 4.47
C VAL A 286 14.20 14.96 3.04
N GLY A 287 13.37 15.63 2.25
CA GLY A 287 13.77 15.92 0.90
C GLY A 287 12.83 16.81 0.11
N VAL A 288 13.32 17.24 -1.04
CA VAL A 288 12.56 18.02 -2.01
C VAL A 288 11.60 17.12 -2.78
N ASP A 289 10.62 17.71 -3.45
CA ASP A 289 9.77 17.06 -4.44
C ASP A 289 10.64 16.33 -5.51
N SER A 290 10.75 15.02 -5.37
CA SER A 290 11.68 14.15 -6.10
C SER A 290 11.23 12.69 -6.07
N SER A 291 11.85 11.85 -6.90
CA SER A 291 11.60 10.40 -6.89
C SER A 291 11.90 9.75 -5.55
N MET A 292 12.86 10.26 -4.78
CA MET A 292 13.20 9.73 -3.46
C MET A 292 12.10 10.02 -2.42
N LEU A 293 11.43 11.16 -2.53
CA LEU A 293 10.26 11.47 -1.69
C LEU A 293 9.17 10.43 -1.91
N HIS A 294 8.85 10.10 -3.16
CA HIS A 294 7.83 9.10 -3.48
C HIS A 294 8.26 7.66 -3.12
N ALA A 295 9.56 7.35 -3.21
CA ALA A 295 10.09 6.07 -2.76
C ALA A 295 9.93 5.91 -1.23
N ALA A 296 10.28 6.94 -0.46
CA ALA A 296 10.04 6.99 0.99
C ALA A 296 8.55 6.82 1.31
N ASP A 297 7.69 7.51 0.57
CA ASP A 297 6.24 7.47 0.77
C ASP A 297 5.64 6.07 0.57
N LEU A 298 5.98 5.41 -0.54
CA LEU A 298 5.55 4.03 -0.79
C LEU A 298 6.13 3.03 0.22
N ALA A 299 7.35 3.27 0.70
CA ALA A 299 7.98 2.47 1.74
C ALA A 299 7.46 2.75 3.16
N ARG A 300 6.53 3.71 3.31
CA ARG A 300 5.97 4.15 4.60
C ARG A 300 7.02 4.73 5.55
N VAL A 301 8.12 5.24 5.01
CA VAL A 301 9.17 5.92 5.78
C VAL A 301 8.65 7.30 6.16
N PRO A 302 8.54 7.63 7.47
CA PRO A 302 8.06 8.93 7.88
C PRO A 302 8.95 10.04 7.35
N GLY A 303 8.37 11.14 6.86
CA GLY A 303 9.19 12.12 6.17
C GLY A 303 8.67 13.54 6.07
N VAL A 304 9.60 14.45 5.84
CA VAL A 304 9.33 15.87 5.57
C VAL A 304 9.60 16.17 4.10
N GLY A 305 8.56 16.61 3.39
CA GLY A 305 8.65 17.04 1.99
C GLY A 305 8.76 18.57 1.88
N LEU A 306 9.73 19.04 1.10
CA LEU A 306 10.01 20.46 0.89
C LEU A 306 9.53 20.92 -0.49
N PHE A 307 8.69 21.95 -0.53
CA PHE A 307 8.01 22.41 -1.73
C PHE A 307 8.13 23.93 -1.90
N GLY A 308 8.64 24.36 -3.06
CA GLY A 308 8.74 25.77 -3.45
C GLY A 308 7.93 26.06 -4.70
N PRO A 309 8.52 25.89 -5.91
CA PRO A 309 7.80 26.14 -7.16
C PRO A 309 6.75 25.06 -7.48
N THR A 310 6.77 23.93 -6.78
CA THR A 310 5.77 22.86 -6.85
C THR A 310 4.97 22.81 -5.55
N ARG A 311 3.88 22.02 -5.52
CA ARG A 311 2.95 21.97 -4.39
C ARG A 311 2.81 20.54 -3.87
N SER A 312 2.82 20.40 -2.55
CA SER A 312 2.57 19.14 -1.86
C SER A 312 1.20 18.54 -2.17
N GLN A 313 0.20 19.37 -2.43
CA GLN A 313 -1.15 18.91 -2.79
C GLN A 313 -1.14 17.99 -4.02
N THR A 314 -0.20 18.20 -4.95
CA THR A 314 -0.07 17.42 -6.18
C THR A 314 1.02 16.34 -6.09
N TRP A 315 2.15 16.65 -5.45
CA TRP A 315 3.38 15.86 -5.46
C TRP A 315 3.88 15.45 -4.06
N GLY A 316 3.02 15.58 -3.06
CA GLY A 316 3.34 15.30 -1.67
C GLY A 316 3.56 13.83 -1.36
N PHE A 317 3.98 13.59 -0.12
CA PHE A 317 3.66 12.33 0.54
C PHE A 317 2.13 12.17 0.60
N ARG A 318 1.67 10.94 0.35
CA ARG A 318 0.28 10.54 0.41
C ARG A 318 0.03 9.44 1.43
N PHE A 319 1.04 8.62 1.70
CA PHE A 319 0.91 7.29 2.29
C PHE A 319 1.61 7.15 3.63
N ALA A 320 2.83 7.66 3.77
CA ALA A 320 3.62 7.59 5.00
C ALA A 320 3.16 8.67 6.00
N PRO A 321 3.46 8.54 7.31
CA PRO A 321 3.36 9.65 8.24
C PRO A 321 4.27 10.81 7.78
N HIS A 322 3.71 12.00 7.56
CA HIS A 322 4.48 13.05 6.89
C HIS A 322 4.15 14.46 7.36
N ARG A 323 5.06 15.38 7.03
CA ARG A 323 4.83 16.83 7.07
C ARG A 323 5.26 17.43 5.73
N HIS A 324 4.56 18.46 5.29
CA HIS A 324 4.96 19.24 4.13
C HIS A 324 5.28 20.67 4.56
N VAL A 325 6.36 21.21 4.01
CA VAL A 325 6.70 22.63 4.14
C VAL A 325 6.57 23.25 2.75
N ASP A 326 5.44 23.93 2.53
CA ASP A 326 5.12 24.62 1.28
C ASP A 326 5.41 26.12 1.39
N MET A 327 6.27 26.62 0.51
CA MET A 327 6.54 28.05 0.33
C MET A 327 6.40 28.43 -1.14
N SER A 328 6.57 29.71 -1.49
CA SER A 328 6.53 30.12 -2.91
C SER A 328 7.84 29.81 -3.63
N THR A 329 8.95 29.85 -2.89
CA THR A 329 10.29 29.47 -3.37
C THR A 329 11.00 28.58 -2.36
N MET A 330 11.96 27.78 -2.83
CA MET A 330 12.78 26.96 -1.93
C MET A 330 13.60 27.82 -0.95
N ALA A 331 13.97 29.04 -1.35
CA ALA A 331 14.74 29.97 -0.53
C ALA A 331 13.93 30.61 0.62
N GLU A 332 12.61 30.45 0.67
CA GLU A 332 11.78 30.89 1.80
C GLU A 332 11.71 29.86 2.92
N ILE A 333 11.83 28.57 2.61
CA ILE A 333 11.76 27.48 3.59
C ILE A 333 12.92 27.59 4.58
N THR A 334 12.64 27.88 5.85
CA THR A 334 13.66 28.07 6.88
C THR A 334 14.12 26.76 7.50
N VAL A 335 15.33 26.73 8.07
CA VAL A 335 15.85 25.54 8.78
C VAL A 335 14.96 25.21 9.98
N ASP A 336 14.46 26.21 10.68
CA ASP A 336 13.66 26.01 11.90
C ASP A 336 12.30 25.35 11.60
N GLU A 337 11.65 25.68 10.48
CA GLU A 337 10.41 25.03 10.04
C GLU A 337 10.63 23.54 9.71
N VAL A 338 11.67 23.24 8.94
CA VAL A 338 11.99 21.86 8.56
C VAL A 338 12.40 21.05 9.80
N LEU A 339 13.20 21.65 10.68
CA LEU A 339 13.61 21.02 11.92
C LEU A 339 12.41 20.76 12.84
N ALA A 340 11.51 21.72 13.01
CA ALA A 340 10.28 21.52 13.79
C ALA A 340 9.42 20.37 13.22
N ALA A 341 9.30 20.28 11.90
CA ALA A 341 8.58 19.20 11.24
C ALA A 341 9.23 17.81 11.48
N LEU A 342 10.56 17.73 11.44
CA LEU A 342 11.30 16.49 11.75
C LEU A 342 11.14 16.11 13.23
N GLU A 343 11.26 17.06 14.13
CA GLU A 343 11.11 16.84 15.58
C GLU A 343 9.70 16.34 15.94
N ASP A 344 8.66 16.85 15.26
CA ASP A 344 7.29 16.39 15.45
C ASP A 344 7.11 14.93 14.99
N LEU A 345 7.72 14.54 13.87
CA LEU A 345 7.72 13.15 13.41
C LEU A 345 8.49 12.22 14.36
N VAL A 346 9.69 12.60 14.81
CA VAL A 346 10.47 11.83 15.79
C VAL A 346 9.71 11.70 17.12
N SER A 347 9.05 12.78 17.56
CA SER A 347 8.23 12.76 18.78
C SER A 347 6.99 11.89 18.63
N SER A 348 6.39 11.86 17.45
CA SER A 348 5.25 11.00 17.14
C SER A 348 5.68 9.52 17.10
N GLN A 349 6.80 9.21 16.47
CA GLN A 349 7.41 7.87 16.50
C GLN A 349 7.77 7.43 17.93
N ARG A 350 8.31 8.32 18.78
CA ARG A 350 8.59 8.00 20.19
C ARG A 350 7.31 7.77 20.99
N ARG A 351 6.25 8.54 20.73
CA ARG A 351 4.93 8.32 21.34
C ARG A 351 4.36 6.95 20.94
N GLU A 352 4.61 6.51 19.71
CA GLU A 352 4.24 5.18 19.22
C GLU A 352 5.19 4.06 19.72
N ALA A 353 6.47 4.36 20.00
CA ALA A 353 7.50 3.38 20.37
C ALA A 353 7.77 3.22 21.87
N LEU A 354 7.39 4.18 22.72
CA LEU A 354 7.37 3.96 24.16
C LEU A 354 6.26 2.93 24.48
N PRO A 355 6.51 1.91 25.32
CA PRO A 355 5.43 1.15 25.91
C PRO A 355 4.64 2.12 26.79
N THR A 356 3.52 2.59 26.28
CA THR A 356 2.54 3.38 27.01
C THR A 356 1.88 2.45 28.04
N THR A 357 2.56 2.26 29.16
CA THR A 357 1.86 2.41 30.44
C THR A 357 1.21 3.79 30.44
N GLU A 358 -0.11 3.76 30.36
CA GLU A 358 -1.04 4.84 30.65
C GLU A 358 -1.16 6.00 29.64
N LEU A 359 -2.32 5.98 28.98
CA LEU A 359 -3.19 7.11 28.59
C LEU A 359 -3.03 7.73 27.18
N HIS A 360 -4.06 7.41 26.37
CA HIS A 360 -4.56 8.07 25.15
C HIS A 360 -3.96 7.70 23.79
N ASP A 361 -4.08 6.42 23.42
CA ASP A 361 -4.25 6.00 22.02
C ASP A 361 -5.75 5.65 21.82
N PRO A 362 -6.46 6.11 20.77
CA PRO A 362 -7.87 5.82 20.62
C PRO A 362 -8.08 4.31 20.47
N PRO A 363 -8.75 3.64 21.44
CA PRO A 363 -8.93 2.20 21.43
C PRO A 363 -9.70 1.75 20.17
N GLY A 364 -9.08 0.87 19.38
CA GLY A 364 -9.67 0.30 18.16
C GLY A 364 -8.83 0.41 16.89
N THR A 365 -7.84 1.31 16.85
CA THR A 365 -6.99 1.52 15.64
C THR A 365 -6.05 0.33 15.38
N ASP A 366 -5.46 -0.23 16.45
CA ASP A 366 -4.63 -1.44 16.41
C ASP A 366 -5.43 -2.68 15.98
N LEU A 367 -6.67 -2.78 16.45
CA LEU A 367 -7.61 -3.84 16.10
C LEU A 367 -8.01 -3.79 14.62
N LEU A 368 -8.41 -2.62 14.11
CA LEU A 368 -8.81 -2.45 12.70
C LEU A 368 -7.63 -2.69 11.74
N SER A 369 -6.44 -2.20 12.11
CA SER A 369 -5.20 -2.45 11.36
C SER A 369 -4.89 -3.95 11.25
N ALA A 370 -5.03 -4.70 12.36
CA ALA A 370 -4.80 -6.14 12.37
C ALA A 370 -5.84 -6.92 11.54
N VAL A 371 -7.12 -6.56 11.63
CA VAL A 371 -8.20 -7.15 10.83
C VAL A 371 -7.97 -6.96 9.32
N GLY A 372 -7.54 -5.75 8.91
CA GLY A 372 -7.31 -5.42 7.50
C GLY A 372 -6.22 -6.25 6.83
N ARG A 373 -5.37 -6.96 7.60
CA ARG A 373 -4.30 -7.82 7.08
C ARG A 373 -4.65 -9.30 7.00
N PHE A 374 -5.86 -9.72 7.39
CA PHE A 374 -6.23 -11.13 7.45
C PHE A 374 -6.07 -11.86 6.11
N HIS A 375 -6.51 -11.25 5.02
CA HIS A 375 -6.42 -11.88 3.70
C HIS A 375 -4.97 -12.18 3.30
N ASP A 376 -4.09 -11.17 3.39
CA ASP A 376 -2.67 -11.30 3.01
C ASP A 376 -1.91 -12.23 3.97
N THR A 377 -2.27 -12.19 5.26
CA THR A 377 -1.70 -13.10 6.27
C THR A 377 -2.07 -14.55 5.97
N ALA A 378 -3.34 -14.84 5.70
CA ALA A 378 -3.79 -16.18 5.35
C ALA A 378 -3.15 -16.68 4.04
N LEU A 379 -3.02 -15.82 3.02
CA LEU A 379 -2.29 -16.13 1.79
C LEU A 379 -0.84 -16.54 2.07
N THR A 380 -0.15 -15.78 2.92
CA THR A 380 1.23 -16.08 3.32
C THR A 380 1.31 -17.44 4.02
N TRP A 381 0.37 -17.72 4.93
CA TRP A 381 0.32 -18.99 5.68
C TRP A 381 0.01 -20.24 4.87
N HIS A 382 -0.44 -20.11 3.63
CA HIS A 382 -0.53 -21.25 2.70
C HIS A 382 0.82 -21.65 2.10
N HIS A 383 1.80 -20.75 2.14
CA HIS A 383 3.15 -20.97 1.63
C HIS A 383 4.18 -21.17 2.75
N GLU A 384 3.89 -20.65 3.94
CA GLU A 384 4.76 -20.69 5.12
C GLU A 384 3.96 -21.16 6.34
N GLU A 385 4.50 -22.08 7.14
CA GLU A 385 3.78 -22.51 8.35
C GLU A 385 3.62 -21.31 9.32
N PRO A 386 2.40 -21.04 9.83
CA PRO A 386 2.21 -19.95 10.80
C PRO A 386 3.17 -20.13 11.97
N ALA A 387 3.90 -19.08 12.33
CA ALA A 387 4.70 -19.09 13.55
C ALA A 387 3.83 -19.54 14.73
N THR A 388 4.33 -20.50 15.50
CA THR A 388 3.61 -21.09 16.64
C THR A 388 3.38 -20.03 17.71
N GLU A 389 2.19 -19.43 17.63
CA GLU A 389 1.62 -18.41 18.52
C GLU A 389 2.35 -17.05 18.51
N PRO A 390 1.73 -16.00 17.93
CA PRO A 390 2.24 -14.64 18.06
C PRO A 390 2.37 -14.26 19.54
N LYS A 391 3.61 -14.03 20.01
CA LYS A 391 3.87 -13.58 21.38
C LYS A 391 3.70 -12.07 21.47
N GLY A 392 2.71 -11.62 22.25
CA GLY A 392 2.52 -10.20 22.59
C GLY A 392 1.19 -9.93 23.28
N ASP A 393 1.17 -8.97 24.19
CA ASP A 393 -0.04 -8.57 24.93
C ASP A 393 -0.88 -7.49 24.22
N SER A 394 -0.47 -7.06 23.03
CA SER A 394 -1.22 -6.05 22.26
C SER A 394 -2.51 -6.62 21.68
N VAL A 395 -3.52 -5.78 21.47
CA VAL A 395 -4.77 -6.20 20.82
C VAL A 395 -4.49 -6.73 19.42
N ALA A 396 -3.58 -6.11 18.67
CA ALA A 396 -3.15 -6.60 17.35
C ALA A 396 -2.53 -8.00 17.40
N ALA A 397 -1.72 -8.31 18.42
CA ALA A 397 -1.14 -9.65 18.59
C ALA A 397 -2.22 -10.70 18.91
N LYS A 398 -3.17 -10.37 19.79
CA LYS A 398 -4.33 -11.23 20.11
C LYS A 398 -5.23 -11.46 18.89
N VAL A 399 -5.44 -10.43 18.07
CA VAL A 399 -6.18 -10.53 16.80
C VAL A 399 -5.46 -11.45 15.79
N LEU A 400 -4.13 -11.35 15.69
CA LEU A 400 -3.33 -12.25 14.86
C LEU A 400 -3.37 -13.70 15.38
N GLN A 401 -3.33 -13.89 16.69
CA GLN A 401 -3.46 -15.20 17.34
C GLN A 401 -4.84 -15.82 17.05
N LEU A 402 -5.92 -15.03 17.12
CA LEU A 402 -7.26 -15.45 16.74
C LEU A 402 -7.32 -15.88 15.28
N HIS A 403 -6.68 -15.11 14.39
CA HIS A 403 -6.62 -15.44 12.97
C HIS A 403 -5.86 -16.74 12.69
N ALA A 404 -4.72 -16.96 13.35
CA ALA A 404 -3.96 -18.21 13.26
C ALA A 404 -4.79 -19.41 13.75
N MET A 405 -5.53 -19.25 14.85
CA MET A 405 -6.41 -20.29 15.38
C MET A 405 -7.51 -20.66 14.37
N ASN A 406 -8.14 -19.67 13.76
CA ASN A 406 -9.15 -19.89 12.71
C ASN A 406 -8.56 -20.53 11.45
N PHE A 407 -7.33 -20.15 11.06
CA PHE A 407 -6.62 -20.77 9.94
C PHE A 407 -6.37 -22.26 10.20
N HIS A 408 -5.83 -22.62 11.37
CA HIS A 408 -5.62 -24.03 11.73
C HIS A 408 -6.93 -24.80 11.85
N LEU A 409 -7.96 -24.20 12.45
CA LEU A 409 -9.28 -24.80 12.58
C LEU A 409 -9.88 -25.13 11.22
N TRP A 410 -9.81 -24.19 10.26
CA TRP A 410 -10.28 -24.39 8.88
C TRP A 410 -9.62 -25.61 8.23
N HIS A 411 -8.30 -25.74 8.34
CA HIS A 411 -7.57 -26.87 7.75
C HIS A 411 -7.84 -28.21 8.45
N GLN A 412 -8.08 -28.21 9.77
CA GLN A 412 -8.50 -29.43 10.46
C GLN A 412 -9.91 -29.85 10.05
N GLU A 413 -10.85 -28.92 9.89
CA GLU A 413 -12.20 -29.21 9.41
C GLU A 413 -12.19 -29.72 7.97
N ASP A 414 -11.41 -29.11 7.08
CA ASP A 414 -11.25 -29.55 5.69
C ASP A 414 -10.68 -30.98 5.64
N ALA A 415 -9.66 -31.26 6.45
CA ALA A 415 -9.04 -32.58 6.50
C ALA A 415 -10.02 -33.67 6.94
N VAL A 416 -10.93 -33.40 7.88
CA VAL A 416 -11.98 -34.36 8.30
C VAL A 416 -13.03 -34.60 7.21
N ARG A 417 -13.24 -33.65 6.29
CA ARG A 417 -14.22 -33.76 5.19
C ARG A 417 -13.69 -34.54 3.97
N ARG A 418 -12.41 -34.94 3.96
CA ARG A 418 -11.81 -35.68 2.83
C ARG A 418 -12.30 -37.12 2.77
N LEU A 419 -12.48 -37.64 1.55
CA LEU A 419 -12.82 -39.04 1.32
C LEU A 419 -11.61 -39.94 1.66
N GLY A 420 -11.86 -41.07 2.33
CA GLY A 420 -10.84 -42.07 2.65
C GLY A 420 -10.07 -41.85 3.96
N VAL A 421 -10.48 -40.88 4.79
CA VAL A 421 -9.91 -40.67 6.13
C VAL A 421 -10.38 -41.78 7.08
N SER A 422 -9.46 -42.34 7.87
CA SER A 422 -9.80 -43.40 8.83
C SER A 422 -10.56 -42.87 10.04
N ASP A 423 -11.41 -43.70 10.67
CA ASP A 423 -12.14 -43.35 11.89
C ASP A 423 -11.22 -42.85 13.01
N HIS A 424 -10.04 -43.46 13.15
CA HIS A 424 -9.03 -43.04 14.12
C HIS A 424 -8.52 -41.62 13.84
N GLU A 425 -8.21 -41.32 12.57
CA GLU A 425 -7.77 -39.98 12.17
C GLU A 425 -8.89 -38.94 12.32
N VAL A 426 -10.14 -39.29 12.02
CA VAL A 426 -11.30 -38.44 12.28
C VAL A 426 -11.41 -38.12 13.78
N ALA A 427 -11.27 -39.12 14.66
CA ALA A 427 -11.33 -38.93 16.10
C ALA A 427 -10.21 -38.01 16.62
N ASP A 428 -8.97 -38.20 16.16
CA ASP A 428 -7.84 -37.36 16.55
C ASP A 428 -7.99 -35.91 16.07
N ARG A 429 -8.40 -35.71 14.81
CA ARG A 429 -8.68 -34.38 14.29
C ARG A 429 -9.85 -33.73 15.02
N LYS A 430 -10.87 -34.49 15.41
CA LYS A 430 -11.99 -33.96 16.20
C LYS A 430 -11.56 -33.46 17.57
N ARG A 431 -10.67 -34.19 18.26
CA ARG A 431 -10.06 -33.72 19.54
C ARG A 431 -9.27 -32.43 19.35
N ARG A 432 -8.50 -32.32 18.25
CA ARG A 432 -7.78 -31.08 17.91
C ARG A 432 -8.73 -29.93 17.59
N ILE A 433 -9.80 -30.17 16.85
CA ILE A 433 -10.85 -29.17 16.57
C ILE A 433 -11.48 -28.68 17.88
N ASP A 434 -11.76 -29.57 18.83
CA ASP A 434 -12.34 -29.19 20.11
C ASP A 434 -11.37 -28.34 20.96
N ASP A 435 -10.08 -28.68 20.97
CA ASP A 435 -9.03 -27.87 21.62
C ASP A 435 -8.88 -26.49 20.96
N LEU A 436 -8.75 -26.45 19.63
CA LEU A 436 -8.64 -25.20 18.87
C LEU A 436 -9.85 -24.29 19.09
N ASN A 437 -11.07 -24.85 19.12
CA ASN A 437 -12.28 -24.07 19.42
C ASN A 437 -12.26 -23.51 20.85
N ALA A 438 -11.81 -24.28 21.84
CA ALA A 438 -11.70 -23.80 23.22
C ALA A 438 -10.70 -22.65 23.33
N ARG A 439 -9.53 -22.78 22.69
CA ARG A 439 -8.48 -21.75 22.68
C ARG A 439 -8.92 -20.52 21.89
N ARG A 440 -9.59 -20.69 20.74
CA ARG A 440 -10.18 -19.59 19.96
C ARG A 440 -11.12 -18.76 20.83
N ASN A 441 -12.03 -19.41 21.54
CA ASN A 441 -12.98 -18.73 22.42
C ASN A 441 -12.25 -17.96 23.54
N SER A 442 -11.20 -18.54 24.12
CA SER A 442 -10.36 -17.84 25.11
C SER A 442 -9.71 -16.59 24.54
N VAL A 443 -9.23 -16.62 23.29
CA VAL A 443 -8.62 -15.44 22.63
C VAL A 443 -9.67 -14.38 22.33
N ILE A 444 -10.88 -14.77 21.91
CA ILE A 444 -12.01 -13.83 21.72
C ILE A 444 -12.31 -13.09 23.03
N GLU A 445 -12.41 -13.83 24.14
CA GLU A 445 -12.63 -13.25 25.47
C GLU A 445 -11.48 -12.34 25.92
N ASP A 446 -10.24 -12.69 25.57
CA ASP A 446 -9.05 -11.92 25.92
C ASP A 446 -8.95 -10.60 25.12
N ILE A 447 -9.34 -10.61 23.83
CA ILE A 447 -9.50 -9.38 23.04
C ILE A 447 -10.53 -8.46 23.71
N ASP A 448 -11.69 -9.00 24.05
CA ASP A 448 -12.78 -8.26 24.69
C ASP A 448 -12.38 -7.71 26.07
N ALA A 449 -11.71 -8.49 26.89
CA ALA A 449 -11.21 -8.08 28.20
C ALA A 449 -10.16 -6.96 28.07
N THR A 450 -9.25 -7.09 27.11
CA THR A 450 -8.22 -6.07 26.83
C THR A 450 -8.86 -4.75 26.38
N LEU A 451 -9.88 -4.81 25.53
CA LEU A 451 -10.61 -3.63 25.09
C LEU A 451 -11.39 -2.98 26.24
N LEU A 452 -12.12 -3.76 27.05
CA LEU A 452 -12.84 -3.23 28.22
C LEU A 452 -11.92 -2.52 29.21
N ALA A 453 -10.74 -3.10 29.47
CA ALA A 453 -9.74 -2.50 30.35
C ALA A 453 -9.21 -1.15 29.83
N ARG A 454 -9.13 -0.99 28.50
CA ARG A 454 -8.64 0.25 27.85
C ARG A 454 -9.71 1.32 27.69
N LEU A 455 -10.97 0.92 27.52
CA LEU A 455 -12.07 1.80 27.10
C LEU A 455 -12.88 2.40 28.25
N ASN A 456 -12.84 1.79 29.45
CA ASN A 456 -13.62 2.17 30.63
C ASN A 456 -15.05 2.69 30.31
N PRO A 457 -15.91 1.87 29.68
CA PRO A 457 -17.18 2.31 29.13
C PRO A 457 -18.17 2.77 30.21
N ASP A 458 -18.94 3.82 29.92
CA ASP A 458 -19.99 4.34 30.80
C ASP A 458 -21.06 3.25 31.09
N GLY A 459 -21.35 3.02 32.37
CA GLY A 459 -22.32 2.01 32.82
C GLY A 459 -23.77 2.30 32.41
N GLY A 460 -24.08 3.55 32.02
CA GLY A 460 -25.42 3.98 31.61
C GLY A 460 -25.81 3.68 30.16
N ALA A 461 -24.84 3.36 29.28
CA ALA A 461 -25.10 3.16 27.86
C ALA A 461 -25.89 1.87 27.57
N PRO A 462 -26.68 1.80 26.48
CA PRO A 462 -27.30 0.57 25.99
C PRO A 462 -26.29 -0.56 25.76
N LEU A 463 -26.62 -1.77 26.22
CA LEU A 463 -25.76 -2.95 26.07
C LEU A 463 -25.89 -3.56 24.66
N SER A 464 -24.77 -3.72 23.96
CA SER A 464 -24.67 -4.58 22.78
C SER A 464 -24.48 -6.04 23.18
N THR A 465 -25.21 -6.94 22.51
CA THR A 465 -25.07 -8.39 22.66
C THR A 465 -23.90 -8.97 21.87
N GLU A 466 -23.46 -8.26 20.83
CA GLU A 466 -22.27 -8.61 20.07
C GLU A 466 -21.05 -7.83 20.63
N THR A 467 -19.89 -8.47 20.67
CA THR A 467 -18.63 -7.90 21.19
C THR A 467 -17.60 -7.72 20.06
N PRO A 468 -16.63 -6.79 20.19
CA PRO A 468 -15.57 -6.63 19.20
C PRO A 468 -14.84 -7.93 18.88
N GLY A 469 -14.50 -8.74 19.88
CA GLY A 469 -13.86 -10.04 19.70
C GLY A 469 -14.69 -10.99 18.84
N THR A 470 -16.01 -11.05 19.04
CA THR A 470 -16.91 -11.88 18.22
C THR A 470 -17.05 -11.38 16.78
N ILE A 471 -17.02 -10.06 16.56
CA ILE A 471 -17.04 -9.46 15.22
C ILE A 471 -15.74 -9.80 14.48
N VAL A 472 -14.60 -9.67 15.15
CA VAL A 472 -13.27 -10.01 14.60
C VAL A 472 -13.18 -11.49 14.25
N ASP A 473 -13.71 -12.39 15.08
CA ASP A 473 -13.75 -13.82 14.79
C ASP A 473 -14.52 -14.12 13.49
N ARG A 474 -15.72 -13.53 13.36
CA ARG A 474 -16.54 -13.65 12.15
C ARG A 474 -15.83 -13.09 10.91
N LEU A 475 -15.12 -11.96 11.03
CA LEU A 475 -14.31 -11.38 9.96
C LEU A 475 -13.16 -12.32 9.54
N SER A 476 -12.47 -12.92 10.51
CA SER A 476 -11.41 -13.90 10.25
C SER A 476 -11.94 -15.12 9.49
N VAL A 477 -13.12 -15.64 9.86
CA VAL A 477 -13.75 -16.77 9.17
C VAL A 477 -14.20 -16.38 7.76
N LEU A 478 -14.74 -15.17 7.57
CA LEU A 478 -15.12 -14.67 6.25
C LEU A 478 -13.89 -14.50 5.34
N ALA A 479 -12.78 -13.97 5.86
CA ALA A 479 -11.53 -13.86 5.10
C ALA A 479 -11.05 -15.23 4.59
N LEU A 480 -11.09 -16.27 5.43
CA LEU A 480 -10.74 -17.62 5.02
C LEU A 480 -11.73 -18.19 3.98
N ARG A 481 -13.03 -17.92 4.13
CA ARG A 481 -14.04 -18.34 3.14
C ARG A 481 -13.84 -17.66 1.79
N ILE A 482 -13.55 -16.36 1.77
CA ILE A 482 -13.24 -15.61 0.55
C ILE A 482 -12.04 -16.24 -0.14
N LEU A 483 -10.94 -16.43 0.60
CA LEU A 483 -9.70 -17.00 0.09
C LEU A 483 -9.89 -18.40 -0.53
N HIS A 484 -10.68 -19.26 0.10
CA HIS A 484 -10.90 -20.64 -0.34
C HIS A 484 -12.09 -20.81 -1.30
N THR A 485 -12.79 -19.73 -1.65
CA THR A 485 -13.86 -19.75 -2.65
C THR A 485 -13.25 -19.52 -4.03
N HIS A 486 -13.00 -20.60 -4.76
CA HIS A 486 -12.52 -20.51 -6.15
C HIS A 486 -13.51 -19.78 -7.07
N ARG A 487 -13.05 -18.69 -7.70
CA ARG A 487 -13.80 -17.92 -8.72
C ARG A 487 -14.29 -18.77 -9.91
N ALA A 488 -13.67 -19.92 -10.17
CA ALA A 488 -13.97 -20.77 -11.33
C ALA A 488 -14.95 -21.94 -11.07
N ALA A 489 -15.28 -22.27 -9.81
CA ALA A 489 -15.90 -23.55 -9.46
C ALA A 489 -17.34 -23.47 -8.88
N ARG A 490 -17.89 -22.26 -8.65
CA ARG A 490 -19.22 -22.05 -8.04
C ARG A 490 -19.94 -20.86 -8.69
N PRO A 491 -21.28 -20.76 -8.64
CA PRO A 491 -22.01 -19.69 -9.31
C PRO A 491 -21.52 -18.32 -8.84
N ALA A 492 -21.40 -17.39 -9.80
CA ALA A 492 -20.76 -16.08 -9.68
C ALA A 492 -21.25 -15.17 -8.54
N GLY A 493 -22.35 -15.52 -7.84
CA GLY A 493 -22.90 -14.75 -6.74
C GLY A 493 -22.30 -15.05 -5.35
N HIS A 494 -21.70 -16.22 -5.12
CA HIS A 494 -21.27 -16.59 -3.74
C HIS A 494 -20.08 -15.78 -3.23
N LEU A 495 -19.09 -15.48 -4.08
CA LEU A 495 -17.95 -14.66 -3.68
C LEU A 495 -18.39 -13.23 -3.39
N THR A 496 -19.22 -12.65 -4.26
CA THR A 496 -19.80 -11.31 -4.08
C THR A 496 -20.55 -11.19 -2.74
N VAL A 497 -21.34 -12.20 -2.37
CA VAL A 497 -22.05 -12.22 -1.08
C VAL A 497 -21.07 -12.29 0.10
N LEU A 498 -19.98 -13.05 -0.01
CA LEU A 498 -18.98 -13.14 1.05
C LEU A 498 -18.18 -11.83 1.20
N GLU A 499 -17.81 -11.20 0.09
CA GLU A 499 -17.17 -9.88 0.07
C GLU A 499 -18.08 -8.82 0.67
N GLU A 500 -19.36 -8.79 0.29
CA GLU A 500 -20.38 -7.90 0.86
C GLU A 500 -20.53 -8.11 2.38
N GLN A 501 -20.61 -9.36 2.83
CA GLN A 501 -20.69 -9.71 4.26
C GLN A 501 -19.44 -9.27 5.04
N TYR A 502 -18.25 -9.41 4.45
CA TYR A 502 -17.00 -8.99 5.07
C TYR A 502 -16.94 -7.46 5.21
N ASP A 503 -17.33 -6.75 4.15
CA ASP A 503 -17.41 -5.30 4.10
C ASP A 503 -18.42 -4.73 5.11
N ASP A 504 -19.62 -5.31 5.19
CA ASP A 504 -20.66 -4.93 6.14
C ASP A 504 -20.19 -5.11 7.58
N LEU A 505 -19.55 -6.23 7.86
CA LEU A 505 -19.07 -6.55 9.20
C LEU A 505 -17.85 -5.68 9.59
N SER A 506 -16.99 -5.35 8.64
CA SER A 506 -15.84 -4.45 8.85
C SER A 506 -16.31 -3.02 9.14
N ARG A 507 -17.25 -2.49 8.35
CA ARG A 507 -17.90 -1.20 8.63
C ARG A 507 -18.66 -1.23 9.95
N GLY A 508 -19.33 -2.34 10.25
CA GLY A 508 -20.03 -2.55 11.51
C GLY A 508 -19.08 -2.46 12.72
N LEU A 509 -17.89 -3.04 12.61
CA LEU A 509 -16.85 -2.96 13.63
C LEU A 509 -16.33 -1.52 13.84
N GLU A 510 -16.05 -0.79 12.76
CA GLU A 510 -15.65 0.63 12.83
C GLU A 510 -16.71 1.49 13.52
N GLN A 511 -17.98 1.30 13.13
CA GLN A 511 -19.12 1.98 13.74
C GLN A 511 -19.29 1.58 15.20
N PHE A 512 -19.14 0.30 15.53
CA PHE A 512 -19.22 -0.19 16.90
C PHE A 512 -18.20 0.51 17.79
N LEU A 513 -16.94 0.56 17.36
CA LEU A 513 -15.85 1.20 18.11
C LEU A 513 -16.10 2.70 18.26
N THR A 514 -16.59 3.37 17.22
CA THR A 514 -16.94 4.80 17.25
C THR A 514 -18.08 5.09 18.23
N ARG A 515 -19.18 4.34 18.13
CA ARG A 515 -20.36 4.50 18.99
C ARG A 515 -20.02 4.21 20.46
N MET A 516 -19.18 3.21 20.70
CA MET A 516 -18.70 2.91 22.05
C MET A 516 -17.84 4.03 22.62
N ARG A 517 -16.93 4.62 21.81
CA ARG A 517 -16.12 5.78 22.21
C ARG A 517 -16.98 7.01 22.54
N ASN A 518 -18.09 7.19 21.83
CA ASN A 518 -19.05 8.26 22.09
C ASN A 518 -19.97 7.98 23.30
N GLY A 519 -19.84 6.83 23.96
CA GLY A 519 -20.72 6.42 25.06
C GLY A 519 -22.14 6.06 24.61
N GLU A 520 -22.37 5.85 23.32
CA GLU A 520 -23.69 5.52 22.77
C GLU A 520 -24.06 4.06 22.98
N ILE A 521 -23.05 3.19 23.12
CA ILE A 521 -23.21 1.76 23.39
C ILE A 521 -22.11 1.29 24.35
N ARG A 522 -22.38 0.20 25.06
CA ARG A 522 -21.36 -0.56 25.82
C ARG A 522 -21.48 -2.04 25.50
N PHE A 523 -20.44 -2.80 25.82
CA PHE A 523 -20.51 -4.26 25.83
C PHE A 523 -20.03 -4.80 27.19
N LYS A 524 -20.19 -6.10 27.41
CA LYS A 524 -19.67 -6.80 28.59
C LYS A 524 -18.97 -8.07 28.16
N LEU A 525 -18.09 -8.59 29.01
CA LEU A 525 -17.43 -9.86 28.76
C LEU A 525 -18.45 -11.00 28.84
N TYR A 526 -18.65 -11.71 27.73
CA TYR A 526 -19.45 -12.93 27.66
C TYR A 526 -18.51 -14.14 27.71
N ARG A 527 -18.41 -14.79 28.88
CA ARG A 527 -17.58 -15.99 29.03
C ARG A 527 -18.28 -17.22 28.47
N GLN A 528 -17.60 -17.94 27.60
CA GLN A 528 -18.08 -19.17 26.99
C GLN A 528 -17.75 -20.36 27.89
N PHE A 529 -18.62 -20.61 28.87
CA PHE A 529 -18.45 -21.76 29.76
C PHE A 529 -18.82 -23.07 29.05
N LYS A 530 -17.87 -24.01 28.99
CA LYS A 530 -18.12 -25.42 28.71
C LYS A 530 -17.87 -26.22 30.00
N SER A 531 -18.75 -27.16 30.33
CA SER A 531 -18.59 -27.99 31.55
C SER A 531 -17.27 -28.76 31.51
N ALA A 532 -16.41 -28.60 32.52
CA ALA A 532 -15.11 -29.28 32.62
C ALA A 532 -15.24 -30.80 32.90
N LYS A 533 -16.42 -31.26 33.34
CA LYS A 533 -16.74 -32.69 33.47
C LYS A 533 -17.83 -33.06 32.47
N PRO A 534 -17.68 -34.13 31.67
CA PRO A 534 -18.81 -34.69 30.97
C PRO A 534 -19.84 -35.11 32.01
N ARG A 535 -20.97 -34.41 32.08
CA ARG A 535 -22.15 -34.98 32.72
C ARG A 535 -22.63 -36.09 31.79
N SER A 536 -22.89 -37.27 32.36
CA SER A 536 -23.50 -38.40 31.65
C SER A 536 -24.96 -38.07 31.28
N TYR A 537 -25.18 -37.12 30.37
CA TYR A 537 -26.44 -36.98 29.65
C TYR A 537 -26.47 -37.88 28.42
N CYS A 538 -25.34 -38.51 28.06
CA CYS A 538 -25.27 -39.50 26.99
C CYS A 538 -26.03 -40.80 27.30
N ALA A 539 -26.50 -41.02 28.54
CA ALA A 539 -27.39 -42.13 28.85
C ALA A 539 -28.67 -42.16 27.99
N LEU A 540 -29.11 -41.01 27.45
CA LEU A 540 -30.20 -40.92 26.47
C LEU A 540 -29.90 -41.59 25.11
N PHE A 541 -28.63 -41.87 24.81
CA PHE A 541 -28.17 -42.47 23.55
C PHE A 541 -27.61 -43.89 23.73
N PHE A 542 -27.67 -44.44 24.95
CA PHE A 542 -27.21 -45.80 25.26
C PHE A 542 -28.34 -46.81 25.50
N ASP A 543 -29.62 -46.42 25.39
CA ASP A 543 -30.75 -47.36 25.38
C ASP A 543 -31.32 -47.50 23.95
N SER A 544 -30.66 -48.34 23.14
CA SER A 544 -31.27 -49.21 22.11
C SER A 544 -30.19 -49.88 21.25
N GLN A 545 -29.57 -50.93 21.80
CA GLN A 545 -29.37 -52.21 21.10
C GLN A 545 -29.02 -53.32 22.09
#